data_AF-A0A954WSJ5-F1
#
_entry.id   AF-A0A954WSJ5-F1
#
_cell.length_a   1.000
_cell.length_b   1.000
_cell.length_c   1.000
_cell.angle_alpha   90.00
_cell.angle_beta   90.00
_cell.angle_gamma   90.00
#
_symmetry.space_group_name_H-M   'P 1'
#
loop_
_entity.id
_entity.type
_entity.pdbx_description
1 polymer ?
#
loop_
_entity_poly.entity_id
_entity_poly.type
_entity_poly.pdbx_seq_one_letter_code
_entity_poly.pdbx_strand_id
1 'polypeptide(L)'
;MKISIFTLVVAIHFLFVLGSANAALVHGLISYWDFDGTLIDSQGGYATAHNGGTPAFAAGQAGFGLAVDLDGIDDYVDVTEMNQYDFGSMGSGFSVSAWFKVDGFTKSWQAIIAKGEGSSWRLAILTSHCLWRCKPPPAI
;
A
#
# COMPACT_ATOMS: atom_id res chain seq x y z
N MET A 1 11.21 55.21 3.42
CA MET A 1 11.61 53.79 3.45
C MET A 1 11.61 53.28 2.01
N LYS A 2 12.78 53.11 1.38
CA LYS A 2 12.89 52.60 -0.01
C LYS A 2 13.12 51.09 0.06
N ILE A 3 12.12 50.30 -0.31
CA ILE A 3 12.27 48.85 -0.44
C ILE A 3 13.04 48.58 -1.74
N SER A 4 14.17 47.88 -1.63
CA SER A 4 15.01 47.54 -2.79
C SER A 4 14.35 46.41 -3.60
N ILE A 5 14.47 46.49 -4.93
CA ILE A 5 14.06 45.42 -5.85
C ILE A 5 14.69 44.08 -5.46
N PHE A 6 15.91 44.09 -4.91
CA PHE A 6 16.59 42.89 -4.45
C PHE A 6 15.85 42.23 -3.27
N THR A 7 15.27 43.03 -2.38
CA THR A 7 14.46 42.56 -1.25
C THR A 7 13.11 41.99 -1.72
N LEU A 8 12.52 42.59 -2.76
CA LEU A 8 11.28 42.10 -3.38
C LEU A 8 11.49 40.74 -4.07
N VAL A 9 12.60 40.55 -4.79
CA VAL A 9 12.92 39.30 -5.49
C VAL A 9 13.20 38.16 -4.51
N VAL A 10 13.90 38.42 -3.41
CA VAL A 10 14.15 37.41 -2.36
C VAL A 10 12.85 37.00 -1.66
N ALA A 11 11.96 37.95 -1.35
CA ALA A 11 10.65 37.65 -0.74
C ALA A 11 9.75 36.81 -1.67
N ILE A 12 9.75 37.09 -2.98
CA ILE A 12 9.00 36.32 -3.97
C ILE A 12 9.56 34.90 -4.12
N HIS A 13 10.89 34.73 -4.12
CA HIS A 13 11.51 33.39 -4.13
C HIS A 13 11.19 32.60 -2.85
N PHE A 14 11.15 33.26 -1.68
CA PHE A 14 10.78 32.60 -0.42
C PHE A 14 9.30 32.20 -0.37
N LEU A 15 8.41 32.96 -1.02
CA LEU A 15 6.98 32.64 -1.19
C LEU A 15 6.73 31.46 -2.16
N PHE A 16 7.62 31.21 -3.12
CA PHE A 16 7.52 30.07 -4.05
C PHE A 16 8.08 28.75 -3.52
N VAL A 17 8.94 28.79 -2.48
CA VAL A 17 9.55 27.58 -1.88
C VAL A 17 8.66 26.95 -0.78
N LEU A 18 7.49 27.55 -0.50
CA LEU A 18 6.44 26.95 0.33
C LEU A 18 5.46 26.08 -0.48
N GLY A 19 5.82 25.70 -1.71
CA GLY A 19 5.16 24.58 -2.37
C GLY A 19 5.46 23.33 -1.55
N SER A 20 4.47 22.84 -0.81
CA SER A 20 4.55 21.59 -0.07
C SER A 20 5.16 20.55 -0.99
N ALA A 21 6.29 19.96 -0.58
CA ALA A 21 6.79 18.74 -1.20
C ALA A 21 5.84 17.59 -0.82
N ASN A 22 4.60 17.65 -1.31
CA ASN A 22 3.85 16.46 -1.60
C ASN A 22 4.58 15.83 -2.77
N ALA A 23 5.67 15.12 -2.49
CA ALA A 23 6.19 14.14 -3.42
C ALA A 23 4.99 13.23 -3.69
N ALA A 24 4.38 13.42 -4.86
CA ALA A 24 3.26 12.61 -5.26
C ALA A 24 3.77 11.17 -5.18
N LEU A 25 3.19 10.36 -4.28
CA LEU A 25 3.56 8.95 -4.08
C LEU A 25 3.46 8.12 -5.37
N VAL A 26 2.97 8.74 -6.45
CA VAL A 26 2.88 8.27 -7.82
C VAL A 26 4.24 7.93 -8.44
N HIS A 27 5.34 8.61 -8.06
CA HIS A 27 6.64 8.29 -8.68
C HIS A 27 7.23 7.00 -8.11
N GLY A 28 7.13 5.91 -8.88
CA GLY A 28 7.53 4.57 -8.47
C GLY A 28 6.39 3.71 -7.91
N LEU A 29 5.15 4.21 -7.92
CA LEU A 29 3.97 3.40 -7.61
C LEU A 29 3.69 2.45 -8.78
N ILE A 30 3.76 1.15 -8.51
CA ILE A 30 3.52 0.12 -9.53
C ILE A 30 2.16 -0.55 -9.40
N SER A 31 1.47 -0.34 -8.28
CA SER A 31 0.17 -0.96 -8.00
C SER A 31 -0.58 -0.21 -6.90
N TYR A 32 -1.89 -0.02 -7.07
CA TYR A 32 -2.77 0.62 -6.10
C TYR A 32 -4.19 0.04 -6.16
N TRP A 33 -4.55 -0.67 -5.10
CA TRP A 33 -5.86 -1.28 -4.91
C TRP A 33 -6.68 -0.37 -3.99
N ASP A 34 -7.55 0.44 -4.57
CA ASP A 34 -8.44 1.33 -3.82
C ASP A 34 -9.65 0.58 -3.23
N PHE A 35 -10.05 -0.52 -3.87
CA PHE A 35 -11.22 -1.33 -3.53
C PHE A 35 -12.53 -0.52 -3.49
N ASP A 36 -12.65 0.49 -4.35
CA ASP A 36 -13.84 1.34 -4.43
C ASP A 36 -14.92 0.70 -5.30
N GLY A 37 -15.45 -0.44 -4.85
CA GLY A 37 -16.49 -1.22 -5.54
C GLY A 37 -15.97 -2.12 -6.67
N THR A 38 -14.64 -2.20 -6.86
CA THR A 38 -14.00 -3.12 -7.81
C THR A 38 -12.77 -3.76 -7.18
N LEU A 39 -12.31 -4.88 -7.74
CA LEU A 39 -11.04 -5.51 -7.38
C LEU A 39 -10.00 -5.33 -8.50
N ILE A 40 -9.98 -4.16 -9.13
CA ILE A 40 -9.06 -3.84 -10.21
C ILE A 40 -7.99 -2.91 -9.65
N ASP A 41 -6.72 -3.19 -9.98
CA ASP A 41 -5.63 -2.28 -9.68
C ASP A 41 -5.81 -0.99 -10.48
N SER A 42 -6.06 0.12 -9.79
CA SER A 42 -6.30 1.44 -10.38
C SER A 42 -5.07 2.07 -11.04
N GLN A 43 -3.87 1.55 -10.77
CA GLN A 43 -2.62 2.01 -11.39
C GLN A 43 -2.09 1.02 -12.43
N GLY A 44 -2.07 -0.26 -12.08
CA GLY A 44 -1.52 -1.33 -12.91
C GLY A 44 -2.51 -1.97 -13.89
N GLY A 45 -3.82 -1.80 -13.69
CA GLY A 45 -4.87 -2.41 -14.53
C GLY A 45 -5.02 -3.92 -14.35
N TYR A 46 -4.43 -4.47 -13.29
CA TYR A 46 -4.41 -5.89 -12.99
C TYR A 46 -5.72 -6.35 -12.34
N ALA A 47 -6.28 -7.45 -12.84
CA ALA A 47 -7.46 -8.08 -12.26
C ALA A 47 -7.05 -9.13 -11.23
N THR A 48 -7.74 -9.17 -10.10
CA THR A 48 -7.62 -10.22 -9.09
C THR A 48 -8.75 -11.22 -9.18
N ALA A 49 -8.49 -12.43 -8.67
CA ALA A 49 -9.56 -13.33 -8.25
C ALA A 49 -9.92 -13.05 -6.78
N HIS A 50 -11.21 -12.97 -6.47
CA HIS A 50 -11.67 -13.09 -5.09
C HIS A 50 -12.03 -14.54 -4.82
N ASN A 51 -11.54 -15.04 -3.70
CA ASN A 51 -12.01 -16.31 -3.14
C ASN A 51 -12.95 -15.99 -1.97
N GLY A 52 -14.00 -16.80 -1.80
CA GLY A 52 -15.11 -16.54 -0.86
C GLY A 52 -16.47 -16.24 -1.51
N GLY A 53 -16.51 -16.08 -2.84
CA GLY A 53 -17.74 -15.93 -3.61
C GLY A 53 -17.86 -14.58 -4.32
N THR A 54 -18.88 -13.78 -3.99
CA THR A 54 -19.05 -12.43 -4.54
C THR A 54 -18.40 -11.43 -3.60
N PRO A 55 -17.47 -10.57 -4.09
CA PRO A 55 -16.82 -9.59 -3.24
C PRO A 55 -17.81 -8.68 -2.53
N ALA A 56 -17.67 -8.55 -1.21
CA ALA A 56 -18.36 -7.56 -0.41
C ALA A 56 -17.54 -6.28 -0.30
N PHE A 57 -18.22 -5.14 -0.28
CA PHE A 57 -17.59 -3.83 -0.09
C PHE A 57 -18.32 -3.07 1.02
N ALA A 58 -17.56 -2.42 1.89
CA ALA A 58 -18.04 -1.61 3.00
C ALA A 58 -17.40 -0.23 2.99
N ALA A 59 -17.87 0.67 3.86
CA ALA A 59 -17.24 1.99 4.00
C ALA A 59 -15.78 1.83 4.44
N GLY A 60 -14.86 2.37 3.63
CA GLY A 60 -13.43 2.32 3.89
C GLY A 60 -12.94 3.42 4.83
N GLN A 61 -11.63 3.62 4.83
CA GLN A 61 -11.01 4.71 5.57
C GLN A 61 -11.55 6.07 5.07
N ALA A 62 -11.83 6.99 5.99
CA ALA A 62 -12.34 8.31 5.63
C ALA A 62 -11.45 9.00 4.58
N GLY A 63 -12.05 9.41 3.46
CA GLY A 63 -11.35 10.02 2.33
C GLY A 63 -10.89 9.05 1.23
N PHE A 64 -11.11 7.73 1.38
CA PHE A 64 -10.67 6.70 0.42
C PHE A 64 -11.80 5.89 -0.22
N GLY A 65 -13.08 6.20 0.05
CA GLY A 65 -14.22 5.51 -0.57
C GLY A 65 -14.60 4.22 0.14
N LEU A 66 -14.95 3.19 -0.63
CA LEU A 66 -15.21 1.85 -0.12
C LEU A 66 -13.90 1.09 0.14
N ALA A 67 -14.03 -0.05 0.83
CA ALA A 67 -12.97 -1.03 1.01
C ALA A 67 -13.56 -2.43 0.78
N VAL A 68 -12.72 -3.37 0.35
CA VAL A 68 -13.10 -4.78 0.31
C VAL A 68 -13.32 -5.28 1.75
N ASP A 69 -14.46 -5.93 1.97
CA ASP A 69 -14.79 -6.57 3.24
C ASP A 69 -14.47 -8.06 3.14
N LEU A 70 -13.66 -8.56 4.08
CA LEU A 70 -13.19 -9.93 4.12
C LEU A 70 -13.62 -10.54 5.45
N ASP A 71 -14.43 -11.59 5.41
CA ASP A 71 -15.11 -12.14 6.60
C ASP A 71 -14.19 -12.85 7.62
N GLY A 72 -12.94 -13.13 7.24
CA GLY A 72 -11.95 -13.81 8.07
C GLY A 72 -12.16 -15.32 8.22
N ILE A 73 -13.00 -15.93 7.39
CA ILE A 73 -13.23 -17.37 7.29
C ILE A 73 -12.47 -17.94 6.09
N ASP A 74 -12.84 -17.55 4.88
CA ASP A 74 -12.23 -18.00 3.62
C ASP A 74 -12.04 -16.89 2.57
N ASP A 75 -12.45 -15.66 2.89
CA ASP A 75 -12.31 -14.51 1.99
C ASP A 75 -10.85 -14.05 1.82
N TYR A 76 -10.41 -13.94 0.57
CA TYR A 76 -9.19 -13.20 0.23
C TYR A 76 -9.22 -12.67 -1.21
N VAL A 77 -8.36 -11.69 -1.47
CA VAL A 77 -8.09 -11.18 -2.82
C VAL A 77 -6.75 -11.74 -3.28
N ASP A 78 -6.75 -12.44 -4.41
CA ASP A 78 -5.56 -13.05 -5.01
C ASP A 78 -5.16 -12.31 -6.29
N VAL A 79 -3.90 -11.90 -6.32
CA VAL A 79 -3.28 -11.28 -7.49
C VAL A 79 -2.51 -12.38 -8.23
N THR A 80 -3.18 -13.03 -9.19
CA THR A 80 -2.62 -14.19 -9.89
C THR A 80 -1.39 -13.82 -10.72
N GLU A 81 -0.28 -14.51 -10.46
CA GLU A 81 1.02 -14.47 -11.17
C GLU A 81 1.49 -13.11 -11.69
N MET A 82 2.15 -12.33 -10.81
CA MET A 82 2.82 -11.09 -11.21
C MET A 82 4.27 -11.06 -10.75
N ASN A 83 5.17 -11.32 -11.72
CA ASN A 83 6.62 -11.25 -11.55
C ASN A 83 7.09 -9.87 -11.07
N GLN A 84 6.31 -8.81 -11.33
CA GLN A 84 6.62 -7.45 -10.89
C GLN A 84 6.58 -7.25 -9.37
N TYR A 85 5.96 -8.18 -8.62
CA TYR A 85 5.97 -8.18 -7.15
C TYR A 85 7.01 -9.13 -6.56
N ASP A 86 7.86 -9.75 -7.41
CA ASP A 86 9.07 -10.45 -6.96
C ASP A 86 10.21 -9.46 -6.70
N PHE A 87 10.07 -8.71 -5.60
CA PHE A 87 11.10 -7.77 -5.17
C PHE A 87 12.37 -8.45 -4.63
N GLY A 88 12.32 -9.77 -4.37
CA GLY A 88 13.46 -10.52 -3.84
C GLY A 88 14.58 -10.73 -4.86
N SER A 89 14.24 -10.71 -6.15
CA SER A 89 15.16 -10.95 -7.26
C SER A 89 15.70 -9.67 -7.91
N MET A 90 15.11 -8.50 -7.62
CA MET A 90 15.32 -7.27 -8.40
C MET A 90 16.44 -6.36 -7.91
N GLY A 91 17.07 -6.63 -6.76
CA GLY A 91 18.16 -5.80 -6.22
C GLY A 91 17.77 -4.36 -5.83
N SER A 92 16.48 -4.01 -5.97
CA SER A 92 15.88 -2.74 -5.58
C SER A 92 15.02 -2.91 -4.33
N GLY A 93 15.09 -1.94 -3.42
CA GLY A 93 14.18 -1.87 -2.28
C GLY A 93 12.76 -1.56 -2.76
N PHE A 94 11.77 -1.88 -1.93
CA PHE A 94 10.37 -1.57 -2.19
C PHE A 94 9.68 -1.07 -0.92
N SER A 95 8.50 -0.50 -1.07
CA SER A 95 7.65 -0.05 0.03
C SER A 95 6.23 -0.56 -0.18
N VAL A 96 5.56 -0.88 0.92
CA VAL A 96 4.16 -1.29 0.94
C VAL A 96 3.46 -0.42 1.98
N SER A 97 2.30 0.12 1.62
CA SER A 97 1.42 0.88 2.52
C SER A 97 0.01 0.38 2.36
N ALA A 98 -0.72 0.23 3.47
CA ALA A 98 -2.11 -0.18 3.45
C ALA A 98 -2.88 0.43 4.61
N TRP A 99 -4.14 0.75 4.38
CA TRP A 99 -5.14 0.88 5.43
C TRP A 99 -5.82 -0.47 5.60
N PHE A 100 -6.00 -0.90 6.84
CA PHE A 100 -6.76 -2.09 7.17
C PHE A 100 -7.47 -1.87 8.49
N LYS A 101 -8.59 -2.57 8.67
CA LYS A 101 -9.33 -2.64 9.93
C LYS A 101 -9.62 -4.10 10.22
N VAL A 102 -9.49 -4.47 11.48
CA VAL A 102 -9.87 -5.79 11.97
C VAL A 102 -10.85 -5.60 13.13
N ASP A 103 -11.86 -6.46 13.21
CA ASP A 103 -12.82 -6.44 14.33
C ASP A 103 -12.18 -6.96 15.63
N GLY A 104 -11.17 -7.81 15.51
CA GLY A 104 -10.37 -8.26 16.63
C GLY A 104 -9.23 -9.19 16.22
N PHE A 105 -8.25 -9.31 17.10
CA PHE A 105 -7.12 -10.23 16.93
C PHE A 105 -7.49 -11.62 17.47
N THR A 106 -8.38 -12.32 16.76
CA THR A 106 -8.93 -13.62 17.19
C THR A 106 -8.15 -14.82 16.65
N LYS A 107 -7.24 -14.60 15.69
CA LYS A 107 -6.34 -15.60 15.13
C LYS A 107 -4.93 -15.38 15.68
N SER A 108 -4.22 -16.48 15.99
CA SER A 108 -2.80 -16.41 16.37
C SER A 108 -1.91 -15.93 15.23
N TRP A 109 -2.38 -16.10 13.98
CA TRP A 109 -1.71 -15.67 12.78
C TRP A 109 -2.73 -15.32 11.69
N GLN A 110 -2.52 -14.19 11.01
CA GLN A 110 -3.27 -13.80 9.81
C GLN A 110 -2.41 -12.86 8.94
N ALA A 111 -2.34 -13.13 7.64
CA ALA A 111 -1.70 -12.23 6.69
C ALA A 111 -2.64 -11.05 6.36
N ILE A 112 -2.08 -9.84 6.29
CA ILE A 112 -2.78 -8.68 5.73
C ILE A 112 -2.45 -8.60 4.24
N ILE A 113 -1.16 -8.69 3.90
CA ILE A 113 -0.66 -8.76 2.51
C ILE A 113 0.52 -9.72 2.52
N ALA A 114 0.52 -10.68 1.60
CA ALA A 114 1.63 -11.62 1.47
C ALA A 114 1.93 -11.95 0.01
N LYS A 115 3.22 -12.14 -0.28
CA LYS A 115 3.69 -12.81 -1.49
C LYS A 115 4.44 -14.06 -1.05
N GLY A 116 4.06 -15.21 -1.59
CA GLY A 116 4.74 -16.49 -1.32
C GLY A 116 4.88 -16.74 0.18
N GLU A 117 3.77 -17.07 0.84
CA GLU A 117 3.71 -17.23 2.29
C GLU A 117 4.86 -18.09 2.82
N GLY A 118 5.79 -17.47 3.57
CA GLY A 118 6.97 -18.14 4.12
C GLY A 118 8.20 -18.21 3.21
N SER A 119 8.08 -17.91 1.91
CA SER A 119 9.17 -17.96 0.94
C SER A 119 9.57 -16.60 0.37
N SER A 120 8.76 -15.54 0.54
CA SER A 120 9.10 -14.16 0.12
C SER A 120 8.83 -13.12 1.22
N TRP A 121 7.81 -12.27 1.08
CA TRP A 121 7.57 -11.15 2.00
C TRP A 121 6.11 -11.10 2.47
N ARG A 122 5.88 -10.51 3.63
CA ARG A 122 4.53 -10.31 4.18
C ARG A 122 4.45 -9.17 5.18
N LEU A 123 3.28 -8.55 5.22
CA LEU A 123 2.74 -7.80 6.34
C LEU A 123 1.67 -8.69 7.01
N ALA A 124 1.82 -8.97 8.30
CA ALA A 124 0.96 -9.90 9.01
C ALA A 124 0.71 -9.46 10.45
N ILE A 125 -0.31 -10.05 11.07
CA ILE A 125 -0.59 -9.93 12.50
C ILE A 125 -0.25 -11.25 13.18
N LEU A 126 0.48 -11.16 14.29
CA LEU A 126 0.74 -12.27 15.22
C LEU A 126 0.22 -11.91 16.61
N THR A 127 -0.79 -12.65 17.08
CA THR A 127 -1.43 -12.59 18.39
C THR A 127 -1.91 -11.20 18.84
N SER A 128 -1.02 -10.22 18.94
CA SER A 128 -1.26 -8.86 19.41
C SER A 128 -0.42 -7.78 18.72
N HIS A 129 0.42 -8.12 17.74
CA HIS A 129 1.27 -7.13 17.05
C HIS A 129 1.31 -7.35 15.54
N CYS A 130 1.49 -6.25 14.81
CA CYS A 130 1.83 -6.28 13.39
C CYS A 130 3.32 -6.63 13.25
N LEU A 131 3.64 -7.39 12.21
CA LEU A 131 5.02 -7.66 11.83
C LEU A 131 5.21 -7.53 10.33
N TRP A 132 6.45 -7.18 9.98
CA TRP A 132 6.96 -7.17 8.63
C TRP A 132 8.06 -8.23 8.51
N ARG A 133 8.03 -9.05 7.46
CA ARG A 133 9.12 -9.99 7.12
C ARG A 133 9.39 -9.97 5.63
N CYS A 134 10.67 -10.04 5.28
CA CYS A 134 11.16 -10.30 3.93
C CYS A 134 12.00 -11.59 3.92
N LYS A 135 12.34 -12.08 2.72
CA LYS A 135 13.19 -13.25 2.55
C LYS A 135 14.58 -12.95 3.14
N PRO A 136 15.16 -13.83 3.97
CA PRO A 136 16.55 -13.66 4.41
C PRO A 136 17.49 -13.57 3.20
N PRO A 137 18.59 -12.79 3.28
CA PRO A 137 19.65 -12.89 2.30
C PRO A 137 20.14 -14.34 2.21
N PRO A 138 20.65 -14.81 1.05
CA PRO A 138 21.35 -16.07 0.97
C PRO A 138 22.43 -16.13 2.06
N ALA A 139 22.57 -17.28 2.74
CA ALA A 139 23.67 -17.47 3.66
C ALA A 139 24.99 -17.36 2.88
N ILE A 140 25.86 -16.45 3.32
CA ILE A 140 27.24 -16.31 2.82
C ILE A 140 28.12 -17.45 3.31
#